data_AF-A0A8B6E9A2-F1
#
_entry.id   AF-A0A8B6E9A2-F1
#
_cell.length_a   1.000
_cell.length_b   1.000
_cell.length_c   1.000
_cell.angle_alpha   90.00
_cell.angle_beta   90.00
_cell.angle_gamma   90.00
#
_symmetry.space_group_name_H-M   'P 1'
#
loop_
_entity.id
_entity.type
_entity.pdbx_description
1 polymer ?
#
loop_
_entity_poly.entity_id
_entity_poly.type
_entity_poly.pdbx_seq_one_letter_code
_entity_poly.pdbx_strand_id
1 'polypeptide(L)'
;MASPSTIPTTTSTTTPTTTTPTTTTPTTTPTTTTPTTTSTTTTSIPATTTPGTRTCHICGDMTIQVPCSSREIGRDLPQTCKTGEDYCMTDIVQDAQGNVDVFKRCVDLATCENKWKIESAGLNYCQHYGEVQNPDAYSCHFCCTQDKCNSMLVPNATTWYTKTN
;
A
#
# COMPACT_ATOMS: atom_id res chain seq x y z
N MET A 1 -19.23 38.67 -54.65
CA MET A 1 -17.82 38.94 -54.34
C MET A 1 -17.18 37.61 -53.99
N ALA A 2 -16.24 37.18 -54.83
CA ALA A 2 -15.54 35.91 -54.72
C ALA A 2 -14.27 36.09 -53.88
N SER A 3 -13.99 35.10 -53.02
CA SER A 3 -12.63 34.83 -52.54
C SER A 3 -12.53 33.33 -52.21
N PRO A 4 -11.74 32.54 -52.95
CA PRO A 4 -11.52 31.13 -52.65
C PRO A 4 -10.38 31.00 -51.61
N SER A 5 -10.64 30.29 -50.51
CA SER A 5 -9.61 29.97 -49.52
C SER A 5 -9.18 28.52 -49.71
N THR A 6 -7.91 28.32 -50.09
CA THR A 6 -7.28 27.03 -50.36
C THR A 6 -6.88 26.29 -49.07
N ILE A 7 -7.09 24.97 -49.11
CA ILE A 7 -6.77 23.95 -48.11
C ILE A 7 -5.26 23.62 -48.14
N PRO A 8 -4.61 23.30 -47.01
CA PRO A 8 -3.46 22.41 -47.02
C PRO A 8 -3.85 21.01 -46.52
N THR A 9 -3.78 20.04 -47.44
CA THR A 9 -3.91 18.60 -47.20
C THR A 9 -2.60 18.08 -46.62
N THR A 10 -2.62 17.47 -45.44
CA THR A 10 -1.45 16.79 -44.87
C THR A 10 -1.34 15.37 -45.43
N THR A 11 -0.25 15.11 -46.15
CA THR A 11 0.08 13.79 -46.70
C THR A 11 0.95 13.04 -45.68
N SER A 12 0.47 11.89 -45.17
CA SER A 12 1.28 11.00 -44.34
C SER A 12 2.10 10.07 -45.23
N THR A 13 3.40 10.32 -45.33
CA THR A 13 4.36 9.46 -46.04
C THR A 13 4.87 8.36 -45.12
N THR A 14 4.55 7.11 -45.43
CA THR A 14 5.13 5.92 -44.77
C THR A 14 6.48 5.60 -45.41
N THR A 15 7.54 5.55 -44.60
CA THR A 15 8.87 5.12 -45.03
C THR A 15 9.02 3.61 -44.79
N PRO A 16 9.47 2.81 -45.76
CA PRO A 16 9.74 1.39 -45.55
C PRO A 16 11.11 1.20 -44.89
N THR A 17 11.16 0.52 -43.74
CA THR A 17 12.42 0.10 -43.12
C THR A 17 12.75 -1.32 -43.59
N THR A 18 13.78 -1.42 -44.43
CA THR A 18 14.39 -2.68 -44.85
C THR A 18 15.63 -2.93 -44.00
N THR A 19 15.65 -4.03 -43.23
CA THR A 19 16.87 -4.53 -42.59
C THR A 19 17.06 -6.02 -42.86
N THR A 20 18.26 -6.29 -43.37
CA THR A 20 18.82 -7.52 -43.96
C THR A 20 18.95 -8.68 -42.96
N PRO A 21 18.85 -9.96 -43.42
CA PRO A 21 19.09 -11.13 -42.59
C PRO A 21 20.59 -11.40 -42.40
N THR A 22 21.02 -11.69 -41.17
CA THR A 22 22.37 -12.15 -40.85
C THR A 22 22.35 -13.67 -40.62
N THR A 23 23.14 -14.41 -41.40
CA THR A 23 23.35 -15.86 -41.28
C THR A 23 24.74 -16.13 -40.71
N THR A 24 24.85 -16.91 -39.64
CA THR A 24 26.05 -17.70 -39.26
C THR A 24 25.69 -18.86 -38.32
N THR A 25 26.05 -20.07 -38.73
CA THR A 25 26.04 -21.38 -38.02
C THR A 25 27.43 -21.62 -37.37
N PRO A 26 27.79 -22.76 -36.72
CA PRO A 26 27.21 -23.65 -35.69
C PRO A 26 28.02 -23.62 -34.36
N THR A 27 27.58 -24.31 -33.29
CA THR A 27 28.48 -25.05 -32.34
C THR A 27 27.67 -26.01 -31.45
N THR A 28 28.05 -27.28 -31.46
CA THR A 28 27.64 -28.36 -30.55
C THR A 28 28.68 -28.55 -29.46
N THR A 29 28.33 -28.39 -28.17
CA THR A 29 29.08 -28.94 -27.01
C THR A 29 28.17 -28.99 -25.76
N PRO A 30 28.55 -29.71 -24.69
CA PRO A 30 27.94 -30.93 -24.22
C PRO A 30 26.95 -30.74 -23.04
N THR A 31 26.06 -31.71 -22.87
CA THR A 31 25.20 -31.88 -21.70
C THR A 31 26.05 -32.00 -20.44
N THR A 32 26.12 -30.92 -19.65
CA THR A 32 26.72 -30.96 -18.30
C THR A 32 25.57 -30.84 -17.31
N THR A 33 25.27 -31.94 -16.62
CA THR A 33 24.35 -32.00 -15.50
C THR A 33 24.85 -31.11 -14.37
N THR A 34 24.26 -29.92 -14.23
CA THR A 34 24.44 -29.09 -13.05
C THR A 34 23.62 -29.69 -11.89
N PRO A 35 24.20 -29.89 -10.70
CA PRO A 35 23.47 -30.41 -9.56
C PRO A 35 22.37 -29.41 -9.17
N THR A 36 21.16 -29.91 -8.97
CA THR A 36 20.07 -29.20 -8.29
C THR A 36 20.56 -28.81 -6.90
N THR A 37 21.05 -27.59 -6.72
CA THR A 37 21.17 -26.98 -5.41
C THR A 37 19.76 -26.68 -4.94
N THR A 38 19.19 -27.64 -4.22
CA THR A 38 18.09 -27.42 -3.29
C THR A 38 18.54 -26.32 -2.34
N SER A 39 18.12 -25.09 -2.58
CA SER A 39 18.21 -24.02 -1.59
C SER A 39 17.28 -24.38 -0.43
N THR A 40 17.77 -25.18 0.49
CA THR A 40 17.31 -25.20 1.87
C THR A 40 17.64 -23.85 2.48
N THR A 41 16.74 -22.90 2.32
CA THR A 41 16.77 -21.66 3.10
C THR A 41 16.40 -22.03 4.53
N THR A 42 17.41 -22.14 5.37
CA THR A 42 17.28 -22.27 6.81
C THR A 42 16.58 -21.04 7.41
N THR A 43 15.47 -21.33 8.08
CA THR A 43 15.16 -20.86 9.43
C THR A 43 14.93 -19.36 9.66
N SER A 44 13.65 -18.99 9.73
CA SER A 44 13.16 -18.13 10.82
C SER A 44 12.07 -18.90 11.59
N ILE A 45 12.47 -19.61 12.65
CA ILE A 45 11.55 -20.12 13.68
C ILE A 45 10.99 -18.89 14.44
N PRO A 46 9.74 -18.93 14.91
CA PRO A 46 8.86 -17.78 15.04
C PRO A 46 9.38 -16.75 16.03
N ALA A 47 9.11 -15.47 15.76
CA ALA A 47 9.13 -14.46 16.80
C ALA A 47 8.36 -15.01 17.99
N THR A 48 9.03 -15.17 19.13
CA THR A 48 8.39 -15.54 20.37
C THR A 48 7.59 -14.32 20.82
N THR A 49 6.41 -14.12 20.22
CA THR A 49 5.46 -13.10 20.64
C THR A 49 4.84 -13.62 21.93
N THR A 50 5.36 -13.13 23.04
CA THR A 50 4.64 -13.08 24.31
C THR A 50 3.24 -12.52 24.03
N PRO A 51 2.16 -13.06 24.62
CA PRO A 51 0.81 -12.55 24.36
C PRO A 51 0.70 -11.04 24.64
N GLY A 52 0.21 -10.30 23.64
CA GLY A 52 -0.41 -8.98 23.80
C GLY A 52 0.40 -7.92 24.54
N THR A 53 1.62 -7.58 24.10
CA THR A 53 2.32 -6.42 24.67
C THR A 53 1.86 -5.10 24.09
N ARG A 54 1.40 -5.10 22.83
CA ARG A 54 0.93 -3.87 22.17
C ARG A 54 -0.41 -3.45 22.75
N THR A 55 -0.53 -2.14 23.03
CA THR A 55 -1.81 -1.53 23.36
C THR A 55 -2.19 -0.53 22.27
N CYS A 56 -3.41 -0.60 21.74
CA CYS A 56 -3.90 0.28 20.69
C CYS A 56 -5.28 0.86 21.03
N HIS A 57 -5.61 1.98 20.41
CA HIS A 57 -7.01 2.42 20.31
C HIS A 57 -7.76 1.49 19.34
N ILE A 58 -8.97 1.06 19.71
CA ILE A 58 -9.78 0.11 18.93
C ILE A 58 -11.22 0.60 18.92
N CYS A 59 -11.77 0.77 17.73
CA CYS A 59 -13.18 1.10 17.52
C CYS A 59 -13.62 0.75 16.09
N GLY A 60 -14.92 0.57 15.93
CA GLY A 60 -15.51 0.10 14.69
C GLY A 60 -15.17 -1.35 14.37
N ASP A 61 -15.78 -1.86 13.30
CA ASP A 61 -15.53 -3.17 12.74
C ASP A 61 -15.62 -3.10 11.21
N MET A 62 -14.48 -3.25 10.56
CA MET A 62 -14.36 -3.19 9.11
C MET A 62 -14.96 -4.43 8.42
N THR A 63 -15.17 -5.54 9.13
CA THR A 63 -15.75 -6.76 8.57
C THR A 63 -17.24 -6.59 8.30
N ILE A 64 -17.93 -5.91 9.21
CA ILE A 64 -19.37 -5.62 9.11
C ILE A 64 -19.67 -4.16 8.77
N GLN A 65 -18.63 -3.38 8.44
CA GLN A 65 -18.73 -1.97 8.02
C GLN A 65 -19.44 -1.08 9.05
N VAL A 66 -19.06 -1.24 10.33
CA VAL A 66 -19.52 -0.37 11.41
C VAL A 66 -18.38 0.59 11.77
N PRO A 67 -18.44 1.88 11.40
CA PRO A 67 -17.36 2.81 11.71
C PRO A 67 -17.30 3.14 13.20
N CYS A 68 -16.16 3.68 13.64
CA CYS A 68 -16.06 4.34 14.93
C CYS A 68 -17.09 5.48 15.02
N SER A 69 -17.77 5.61 16.15
CA SER A 69 -18.54 6.82 16.44
C SER A 69 -17.61 8.03 16.61
N SER A 70 -18.14 9.23 16.39
CA SER A 70 -17.37 10.47 16.58
C SER A 70 -16.80 10.63 18.00
N ARG A 71 -17.43 10.00 19.00
CA ARG A 71 -16.95 10.00 20.39
C ARG A 71 -15.73 9.08 20.55
N GLU A 72 -15.69 7.96 19.86
CA GLU A 72 -14.62 6.96 19.98
C GLU A 72 -13.33 7.42 19.31
N ILE A 73 -13.41 8.09 18.15
CA ILE A 73 -12.23 8.48 17.35
C ILE A 73 -11.12 9.20 18.13
N GLY A 74 -11.44 9.95 19.20
CA GLY A 74 -10.45 10.64 20.03
C GLY A 74 -10.58 10.40 21.54
N ARG A 75 -11.45 9.46 21.98
CA ARG A 75 -11.67 9.18 23.41
C ARG A 75 -11.87 7.71 23.73
N ASP A 76 -11.73 6.81 22.75
CA ASP A 76 -11.75 5.40 23.04
C ASP A 76 -10.60 5.04 23.99
N LEU A 77 -10.87 4.08 24.86
CA LEU A 77 -9.89 3.60 25.81
C LEU A 77 -9.01 2.57 25.09
N PRO A 78 -7.68 2.70 25.18
CA PRO A 78 -6.79 1.73 24.58
C PRO A 78 -7.01 0.32 25.14
N GLN A 79 -6.95 -0.67 24.27
CA GLN A 79 -7.09 -2.08 24.58
C GLN A 79 -5.80 -2.83 24.26
N THR A 80 -5.53 -3.89 25.02
CA THR A 80 -4.41 -4.80 24.76
C THR A 80 -4.70 -5.65 23.53
N CYS A 81 -3.77 -5.67 22.59
CA CYS A 81 -3.86 -6.45 21.36
C CYS A 81 -3.68 -7.95 21.61
N LYS A 82 -4.17 -8.78 20.69
CA LYS A 82 -3.95 -10.22 20.78
C LYS A 82 -2.50 -10.56 20.42
N THR A 83 -2.08 -11.76 20.77
CA THR A 83 -0.78 -12.30 20.34
C THR A 83 -0.65 -12.23 18.81
N GLY A 84 0.46 -11.67 18.32
CA GLY A 84 0.73 -11.52 16.89
C GLY A 84 0.19 -10.23 16.25
N GLU A 85 -0.58 -9.43 17.00
CA GLU A 85 -1.08 -8.13 16.54
C GLU A 85 -0.27 -6.97 17.15
N ASP A 86 1.00 -6.87 16.76
CA ASP A 86 1.98 -5.98 17.41
C ASP A 86 1.96 -4.52 16.92
N TYR A 87 1.00 -4.17 16.06
CA TYR A 87 0.89 -2.86 15.41
C TYR A 87 -0.50 -2.26 15.58
N CYS A 88 -0.56 -0.93 15.68
CA CYS A 88 -1.84 -0.22 15.66
C CYS A 88 -2.12 0.30 14.27
N MET A 89 -3.38 0.23 13.84
CA MET A 89 -3.84 0.78 12.57
C MET A 89 -4.98 1.77 12.79
N THR A 90 -4.97 2.86 12.01
CA THR A 90 -6.17 3.66 11.73
C THR A 90 -6.46 3.59 10.25
N ASP A 91 -7.65 3.11 9.91
CA ASP A 91 -8.17 3.10 8.55
C ASP A 91 -9.10 4.31 8.39
N ILE A 92 -8.92 5.08 7.33
CA ILE A 92 -9.80 6.17 6.92
C ILE A 92 -10.32 5.83 5.53
N VAL A 93 -11.64 5.72 5.38
CA VAL A 93 -12.30 5.36 4.12
C VAL A 93 -13.22 6.50 3.73
N GLN A 94 -12.94 7.13 2.60
CA GLN A 94 -13.80 8.15 2.01
C GLN A 94 -14.59 7.54 0.85
N ASP A 95 -15.92 7.69 0.86
CA ASP A 95 -16.77 7.29 -0.26
C ASP A 95 -16.83 8.34 -1.38
N ALA A 96 -17.53 8.04 -2.46
CA ALA A 96 -17.68 8.95 -3.60
C ALA A 96 -18.57 10.17 -3.30
N GLN A 97 -19.26 10.19 -2.15
CA GLN A 97 -20.05 11.31 -1.66
C GLN A 97 -19.27 12.18 -0.67
N GLY A 98 -18.04 11.79 -0.33
CA GLY A 98 -17.19 12.47 0.64
C GLY A 98 -17.49 12.13 2.10
N ASN A 99 -18.32 11.11 2.37
CA ASN A 99 -18.49 10.61 3.73
C ASN A 99 -17.23 9.86 4.15
N VAL A 100 -16.82 10.04 5.41
CA VAL A 100 -15.60 9.48 5.95
C VAL A 100 -15.93 8.52 7.09
N ASP A 101 -15.54 7.27 6.90
CA ASP A 101 -15.57 6.23 7.92
C ASP A 101 -14.17 6.02 8.48
N VAL A 102 -14.11 5.83 9.80
CA VAL A 102 -12.85 5.61 10.54
C VAL A 102 -12.93 4.29 11.27
N PHE A 103 -11.86 3.52 11.23
CA PHE A 103 -11.70 2.28 11.98
C PHE A 103 -10.36 2.29 12.70
N LYS A 104 -10.32 1.75 13.91
CA LYS A 104 -9.08 1.59 14.68
C LYS A 104 -8.98 0.16 15.17
N ARG A 105 -7.81 -0.46 15.02
CA ARG A 105 -7.62 -1.88 15.35
C ARG A 105 -6.16 -2.23 15.58
N CYS A 106 -5.94 -3.33 16.27
CA CYS A 106 -4.66 -4.02 16.27
C CYS A 106 -4.52 -4.81 14.96
N VAL A 107 -3.28 -4.90 14.44
CA VAL A 107 -2.99 -5.66 13.21
C VAL A 107 -1.66 -6.39 13.33
N ASP A 108 -1.52 -7.47 12.56
CA ASP A 108 -0.25 -8.16 12.38
C ASP A 108 0.69 -7.43 11.40
N LEU A 109 1.93 -7.90 11.33
CA LEU A 109 2.94 -7.33 10.43
C LEU A 109 2.53 -7.41 8.96
N ALA A 110 1.93 -8.53 8.53
CA ALA A 110 1.56 -8.72 7.13
C ALA A 110 0.50 -7.69 6.70
N THR A 111 -0.51 -7.49 7.54
CA THR A 111 -1.55 -6.49 7.34
C THR A 111 -0.98 -5.08 7.37
N CYS A 112 -0.12 -4.78 8.34
CA CYS A 112 0.60 -3.51 8.43
C CYS A 112 1.38 -3.19 7.15
N GLU A 113 2.21 -4.13 6.68
CA GLU A 113 3.00 -3.95 5.46
C GLU A 113 2.10 -3.77 4.23
N ASN A 114 1.10 -4.62 4.04
CA ASN A 114 0.25 -4.52 2.85
C ASN A 114 -0.56 -3.22 2.84
N LYS A 115 -1.29 -2.92 3.92
CA LYS A 115 -2.23 -1.79 3.95
C LYS A 115 -1.51 -0.45 4.05
N TRP A 116 -0.53 -0.32 4.93
CA TRP A 116 0.20 0.94 5.05
C TRP A 116 1.25 1.07 3.96
N LYS A 117 2.26 0.21 3.94
CA LYS A 117 3.45 0.43 3.09
C LYS A 117 3.14 0.36 1.60
N ILE A 118 2.32 -0.61 1.17
CA ILE A 118 2.01 -0.82 -0.25
C ILE A 118 0.87 0.11 -0.69
N GLU A 119 -0.23 0.13 0.06
CA GLU A 119 -1.45 0.83 -0.40
C GLU A 119 -1.46 2.33 -0.06
N SER A 120 -0.84 2.77 1.05
CA SER A 120 -1.08 4.14 1.58
C SER A 120 0.15 5.03 1.72
N ALA A 121 1.29 4.48 2.12
CA ALA A 121 2.47 5.24 2.52
C ALA A 121 3.10 6.02 1.36
N GLY A 122 2.85 5.64 0.11
CA GLY A 122 3.32 6.37 -1.07
C GLY A 122 2.34 7.43 -1.59
N LEU A 123 1.12 7.50 -1.04
CA LEU A 123 0.07 8.38 -1.53
C LEU A 123 0.13 9.73 -0.82
N ASN A 124 0.28 10.80 -1.62
CA ASN A 124 0.44 12.16 -1.08
C ASN A 124 -0.78 12.60 -0.24
N TYR A 125 -2.00 12.28 -0.67
CA TYR A 125 -3.23 12.61 0.08
C TYR A 125 -3.39 11.81 1.38
N CYS A 126 -2.72 10.67 1.54
CA CYS A 126 -2.69 9.96 2.82
C CYS A 126 -1.63 10.55 3.76
N GLN A 127 -0.42 10.83 3.26
CA GLN A 127 0.62 11.45 4.07
C GLN A 127 0.25 12.85 4.57
N HIS A 128 -0.51 13.58 3.77
CA HIS A 128 -1.00 14.93 4.04
C HIS A 128 -2.52 14.97 4.20
N TYR A 129 -3.07 13.95 4.84
CA TYR A 129 -4.52 13.85 5.05
C TYR A 129 -5.07 15.11 5.74
N GLY A 130 -6.12 15.70 5.16
CA GLY A 130 -6.73 16.95 5.62
C GLY A 130 -6.10 18.21 5.01
N GLU A 131 -4.88 18.14 4.48
CA GLU A 131 -4.22 19.24 3.78
C GLU A 131 -4.41 19.13 2.26
N VAL A 132 -4.33 17.91 1.73
CA VAL A 132 -4.52 17.60 0.31
C VAL A 132 -5.89 16.99 0.11
N GLN A 133 -6.71 17.62 -0.73
CA GLN A 133 -8.04 17.14 -1.07
C GLN A 133 -7.97 16.12 -2.20
N ASN A 134 -8.62 14.98 -2.02
CA ASN A 134 -8.90 14.02 -3.08
C ASN A 134 -10.43 13.90 -3.22
N PRO A 135 -11.03 14.31 -4.36
CA PRO A 135 -12.48 14.29 -4.54
C PRO A 135 -13.04 12.88 -4.79
N ASP A 136 -12.18 11.94 -5.16
CA ASP A 136 -12.59 10.56 -5.45
C ASP A 136 -12.73 9.74 -4.16
N ALA A 137 -13.34 8.56 -4.28
CA ALA A 137 -13.32 7.58 -3.19
C ALA A 137 -11.89 7.06 -2.97
N TYR A 138 -11.43 7.02 -1.73
CA TYR A 138 -10.11 6.50 -1.39
C TYR A 138 -10.07 5.87 0.00
N SER A 139 -8.98 5.16 0.28
CA SER A 139 -8.69 4.65 1.62
C SER A 139 -7.25 4.95 2.00
N CYS A 140 -7.04 5.35 3.24
CA CYS A 140 -5.73 5.56 3.84
C CYS A 140 -5.61 4.68 5.09
N HIS A 141 -4.50 3.94 5.20
CA HIS A 141 -4.27 2.98 6.26
C HIS A 141 -3.00 3.31 7.02
N PHE A 142 -3.10 3.95 8.19
CA PHE A 142 -1.92 4.37 8.95
C PHE A 142 -1.50 3.30 9.94
N CYS A 143 -0.39 2.62 9.67
CA CYS A 143 0.19 1.66 10.61
C CYS A 143 1.28 2.32 11.47
N CYS A 144 1.24 2.11 12.78
CA CYS A 144 2.22 2.64 13.73
C CYS A 144 2.67 1.61 14.78
N THR A 145 3.84 1.84 15.38
CA THR A 145 4.63 0.82 16.10
C THR A 145 4.80 1.06 17.59
N GLN A 146 4.18 2.11 18.14
CA GLN A 146 4.23 2.43 19.57
C GLN A 146 2.90 2.16 20.25
N ASP A 147 2.90 2.02 21.58
CA ASP A 147 1.65 1.87 22.32
C ASP A 147 0.80 3.13 22.17
N LYS A 148 -0.48 2.93 21.84
CA LYS A 148 -1.49 3.98 21.73
C LYS A 148 -1.15 5.04 20.67
N CYS A 149 -0.27 4.71 19.72
CA CYS A 149 0.16 5.63 18.67
C CYS A 149 -0.99 6.09 17.77
N ASN A 150 -2.04 5.28 17.66
CA ASN A 150 -3.25 5.58 16.92
C ASN A 150 -4.32 6.33 17.74
N SER A 151 -3.92 7.09 18.77
CA SER A 151 -4.82 7.94 19.57
C SER A 151 -5.41 9.12 18.80
N MET A 152 -4.76 9.54 17.71
CA MET A 152 -5.24 10.56 16.78
C MET A 152 -5.77 9.91 15.50
N LEU A 153 -6.51 10.66 14.69
CA LEU A 153 -7.00 10.21 13.39
C LEU A 153 -5.83 9.78 12.48
N VAL A 154 -4.80 10.62 12.41
CA VAL A 154 -3.52 10.29 11.78
C VAL A 154 -2.48 10.13 12.90
N PRO A 155 -1.88 8.94 13.08
CA PRO A 155 -0.79 8.74 14.03
C PRO A 155 0.39 9.69 13.77
N ASN A 156 1.16 10.01 14.81
CA ASN A 156 2.38 10.81 14.64
C ASN A 156 3.34 10.11 13.68
N ALA A 157 3.84 10.84 12.67
CA ALA A 157 4.71 10.30 11.64
C ALA A 157 5.98 9.63 12.18
N THR A 158 6.49 10.06 13.34
CA THR A 158 7.66 9.43 14.00
C THR A 158 7.37 8.01 14.51
N THR A 159 6.09 7.65 14.63
CA THR A 159 5.63 6.32 15.07
C THR A 159 5.19 5.43 13.91
N TRP A 160 5.13 5.97 12.68
CA TRP A 160 4.73 5.19 11.52
C TRP A 160 5.66 4.00 11.32
N TYR A 161 5.07 2.90 10.87
CA TYR A 161 5.83 1.75 10.47
C TYR A 161 6.76 2.13 9.31
N THR A 162 8.06 1.98 9.55
CA THR A 162 9.13 2.14 8.56
C THR A 162 9.92 0.84 8.57
N LYS A 163 9.86 0.07 7.48
CA LYS A 163 10.66 -1.15 7.37
C LYS A 163 12.12 -0.76 7.21
N THR A 164 12.91 -0.84 8.27
CA THR A 164 14.38 -0.80 8.15
C THR A 164 14.82 -2.09 7.46
N ASN A 165 15.38 -1.94 6.25
CA ASN A 165 16.11 -2.99 5.55
C ASN A 165 17.39 -3.35 6.31
#